data_AF-A0A559KJ64-F1
#
_entry.id   AF-A0A559KJ64-F1
#
_cell.length_a   1.000
_cell.length_b   1.000
_cell.length_c   1.000
_cell.angle_alpha   90.00
_cell.angle_beta   90.00
_cell.angle_gamma   90.00
#
_symmetry.space_group_name_H-M   'P 1'
#
loop_
_entity.id
_entity.type
_entity.pdbx_description
1 polymer ?
#
loop_
_entity_poly.entity_id
_entity_poly.type
_entity_poly.pdbx_seq_one_letter_code
_entity_poly.pdbx_strand_id
1 'polypeptide(L)'
;MKRINFIVSLLKGYEIVLDIGTDHGLILKKALDLKYIKKGIAVDIKSKPLSRARLNLQNYPVDFYLSNGFENLHKVSFDIVLICGMGPYTIIDILKKAPNTKKPFLLGCQGKINYLIKWIEQNNFIILNSYNVLDKFSYNFLEILQNYDK
;
A
#
# COMPACT_ATOMS: atom_id res chain seq x y z
N MET A 1 -0.56 14.71 11.41
CA MET A 1 -1.49 14.25 10.33
C MET A 1 -0.94 14.54 8.93
N LYS A 2 0.34 14.89 8.81
CA LYS A 2 0.99 15.18 7.52
C LYS A 2 1.23 13.89 6.75
N ARG A 3 1.56 12.80 7.45
CA ARG A 3 1.86 11.49 6.83
C ARG A 3 0.70 10.93 6.00
N ILE A 4 -0.51 10.85 6.58
CA ILE A 4 -1.69 10.31 5.86
C ILE A 4 -2.03 11.21 4.66
N ASN A 5 -1.99 12.53 4.83
CA ASN A 5 -2.27 13.46 3.73
C ASN A 5 -1.29 13.29 2.57
N PHE A 6 -0.01 13.08 2.89
CA PHE A 6 1.01 12.83 1.88
C PHE A 6 0.73 11.53 1.12
N ILE A 7 0.49 10.41 1.82
CA ILE A 7 0.16 9.14 1.17
C ILE A 7 -1.06 9.32 0.26
N VAL A 8 -2.13 9.94 0.77
CA VAL A 8 -3.35 10.19 -0.03
C VAL A 8 -3.08 11.06 -1.25
N SER A 9 -2.16 12.02 -1.18
CA SER A 9 -1.81 12.86 -2.32
C SER A 9 -1.12 12.08 -3.44
N LEU A 10 -0.37 11.02 -3.11
CA LEU A 10 0.27 10.14 -4.08
C LEU A 10 -0.73 9.17 -4.75
N LEU A 11 -1.97 9.08 -4.26
CA LEU A 11 -3.02 8.26 -4.87
C LEU A 11 -3.78 9.00 -5.99
N LYS A 12 -3.49 10.28 -6.24
CA LYS A 12 -4.10 11.03 -7.35
C LYS A 12 -3.74 10.40 -8.69
N GLY A 13 -4.74 10.21 -9.55
CA GLY A 13 -4.57 9.61 -10.87
C GLY A 13 -4.78 8.09 -10.91
N TYR A 14 -5.03 7.46 -9.75
CA TYR A 14 -5.37 6.04 -9.65
C TYR A 14 -6.84 5.87 -9.26
N GLU A 15 -7.60 5.02 -9.96
CA GLU A 15 -9.03 4.86 -9.67
C GLU A 15 -9.28 3.80 -8.59
N ILE A 16 -8.51 2.72 -8.62
CA ILE A 16 -8.67 1.57 -7.71
C ILE A 16 -7.38 1.36 -6.90
N VAL A 17 -7.48 1.50 -5.57
CA VAL A 17 -6.34 1.33 -4.65
C VAL A 17 -6.48 0.04 -3.84
N LEU A 18 -5.45 -0.80 -3.90
CA LEU A 18 -5.30 -1.99 -3.05
C LEU A 18 -4.44 -1.66 -1.82
N ASP A 19 -5.04 -1.56 -0.64
CA ASP A 19 -4.37 -1.23 0.62
C ASP A 19 -4.10 -2.50 1.45
N ILE A 20 -2.84 -2.96 1.43
CA ILE A 20 -2.37 -4.15 2.17
C ILE A 20 -1.85 -3.75 3.54
N GLY A 21 -2.44 -4.37 4.57
CA GLY A 21 -2.26 -4.01 5.97
C GLY A 21 -3.06 -2.79 6.37
N THR A 22 -4.30 -2.68 5.87
CA THR A 22 -5.18 -1.54 6.14
C THR A 22 -5.42 -1.34 7.65
N ASP A 23 -4.77 -0.34 8.24
CA ASP A 23 -5.07 0.02 9.63
C ASP A 23 -6.35 0.88 9.70
N HIS A 24 -7.47 0.20 9.94
CA HIS A 24 -8.81 0.79 10.12
C HIS A 24 -9.35 1.57 8.90
N GLY A 25 -8.72 1.43 7.73
CA GLY A 25 -9.20 2.02 6.47
C GLY A 25 -9.04 3.53 6.36
N LEU A 26 -8.22 4.16 7.21
CA LEU A 26 -8.12 5.62 7.30
C LEU A 26 -7.60 6.28 6.02
N ILE A 27 -6.65 5.63 5.33
CA ILE A 27 -6.08 6.15 4.07
C ILE A 27 -7.12 6.07 2.95
N LEU A 28 -7.73 4.89 2.77
CA LEU A 28 -8.81 4.69 1.81
C LEU A 28 -9.97 5.66 2.05
N LYS A 29 -10.42 5.81 3.30
CA LYS A 29 -11.49 6.73 3.66
C LYS A 29 -11.17 8.14 3.20
N LYS A 30 -9.99 8.64 3.55
CA LYS A 30 -9.58 10.00 3.20
C LYS A 30 -9.43 10.20 1.69
N ALA A 31 -8.92 9.21 0.97
CA ALA A 31 -8.80 9.26 -0.49
C ALA A 31 -10.17 9.31 -1.19
N LEU A 32 -11.15 8.55 -0.66
CA LEU A 32 -12.53 8.55 -1.15
C LEU A 32 -13.28 9.83 -0.78
N ASP A 33 -13.12 10.33 0.44
CA ASP A 33 -13.66 11.63 0.89
C ASP A 33 -13.23 12.76 -0.05
N LEU A 34 -11.97 12.75 -0.48
CA LEU A 34 -11.38 13.73 -1.41
C LEU A 34 -11.67 13.43 -2.89
N LYS A 35 -12.37 12.32 -3.19
CA LYS A 35 -12.66 11.86 -4.56
C LYS A 35 -11.41 11.66 -5.43
N TYR A 36 -10.27 11.33 -4.82
CA TYR A 36 -9.04 11.02 -5.56
C TYR A 36 -9.05 9.63 -6.17
N ILE A 37 -9.81 8.72 -5.54
CA ILE A 37 -9.98 7.33 -5.97
C ILE A 37 -11.48 7.05 -6.09
N LYS A 38 -11.84 6.05 -6.90
CA LYS A 38 -13.24 5.60 -7.07
C LYS A 38 -13.56 4.37 -6.24
N LYS A 39 -12.56 3.54 -5.96
CA LYS A 39 -12.73 2.28 -5.22
C LYS A 39 -11.51 1.97 -4.36
N GLY A 40 -11.76 1.48 -3.15
CA GLY A 40 -10.72 0.92 -2.27
C GLY A 40 -10.82 -0.60 -2.17
N ILE A 41 -9.71 -1.24 -1.87
CA ILE A 41 -9.66 -2.67 -1.56
C ILE A 41 -8.82 -2.81 -0.30
N ALA A 42 -9.47 -3.07 0.82
CA ALA A 42 -8.86 -3.07 2.13
C ALA A 42 -8.49 -4.51 2.51
N VAL A 43 -7.21 -4.78 2.70
CA VAL A 43 -6.68 -6.12 3.02
C VAL A 43 -5.90 -6.10 4.32
N ASP A 44 -6.20 -7.04 5.22
CA ASP A 44 -5.41 -7.25 6.44
C ASP A 44 -5.35 -8.73 6.78
N ILE A 45 -4.29 -9.17 7.45
CA ILE A 45 -4.17 -10.54 7.97
C ILE A 45 -4.94 -10.69 9.31
N LYS A 46 -5.18 -9.58 10.01
CA LYS A 46 -5.87 -9.54 11.30
C LYS A 46 -7.33 -9.13 11.09
N SER A 47 -8.24 -9.95 11.63
CA SER A 47 -9.68 -9.68 11.57
C SER A 47 -10.08 -8.38 12.28
N LYS A 48 -9.45 -8.05 13.42
CA LYS A 48 -9.83 -6.87 14.22
C LYS A 48 -9.62 -5.53 13.50
N PRO A 49 -8.44 -5.20 12.93
CA PRO A 49 -8.28 -4.01 12.09
C PRO A 49 -9.22 -3.98 10.89
N LEU A 50 -9.43 -5.13 10.23
CA LEU A 50 -10.30 -5.23 9.06
C LEU A 50 -11.77 -4.98 9.42
N SER A 51 -12.26 -5.50 10.54
CA SER A 51 -13.62 -5.24 11.02
C SER A 51 -13.82 -3.76 11.35
N ARG A 52 -12.82 -3.09 11.92
CA ARG A 52 -12.85 -1.63 12.12
C ARG A 52 -12.85 -0.87 10.80
N ALA A 53 -12.08 -1.32 9.81
CA ALA A 53 -12.11 -0.76 8.46
C ALA A 53 -13.52 -0.90 7.85
N ARG A 54 -14.17 -2.06 7.98
CA ARG A 54 -15.56 -2.27 7.52
C ARG A 54 -16.53 -1.27 8.14
N LEU A 55 -16.46 -1.04 9.45
CA LEU A 55 -17.31 -0.05 10.13
C LEU A 55 -17.07 1.37 9.61
N ASN A 56 -15.80 1.75 9.46
CA ASN A 56 -15.42 3.10 9.00
C ASN A 56 -15.79 3.36 7.53
N LEU A 57 -15.85 2.31 6.71
CA LEU A 57 -15.99 2.37 5.26
C LEU A 57 -17.30 1.73 4.76
N GLN A 58 -18.26 1.46 5.64
CA GLN A 58 -19.51 0.73 5.30
C GLN A 58 -20.32 1.38 4.17
N ASN A 59 -20.24 2.72 4.03
CA ASN A 59 -20.95 3.50 3.03
C ASN A 59 -20.05 3.92 1.86
N TYR A 60 -18.89 3.29 1.71
CA TYR A 60 -17.91 3.60 0.69
C TYR A 60 -17.76 2.43 -0.28
N PRO A 61 -17.35 2.69 -1.54
CA PRO A 61 -17.07 1.63 -2.51
C PRO A 61 -15.75 0.92 -2.15
N VAL A 62 -15.81 0.02 -1.17
CA VAL A 62 -14.64 -0.71 -0.65
C VAL A 62 -14.92 -2.19 -0.53
N ASP A 63 -14.05 -3.00 -1.11
CA ASP A 63 -14.02 -4.45 -0.88
C ASP A 63 -13.05 -4.79 0.26
N PHE A 64 -13.33 -5.85 1.02
CA PHE A 64 -12.55 -6.20 2.21
C PHE A 64 -12.13 -7.66 2.19
N TYR A 65 -10.83 -7.92 2.32
CA TYR A 65 -10.27 -9.26 2.29
C TYR A 65 -9.44 -9.55 3.55
N LEU A 66 -9.70 -10.68 4.19
CA LEU A 66 -8.83 -11.23 5.23
C LEU A 66 -7.77 -12.08 4.52
N SER A 67 -6.55 -11.57 4.39
CA SER A 67 -5.49 -12.19 3.60
C SER A 67 -4.11 -11.82 4.13
N ASN A 68 -3.18 -12.76 4.05
CA ASN A 68 -1.77 -12.50 4.29
C ASN A 68 -1.13 -11.94 3.02
N GLY A 69 -1.11 -10.60 2.90
CA GLY A 69 -0.70 -9.94 1.67
C GLY A 69 -1.57 -10.39 0.49
N PHE A 70 -0.93 -10.91 -0.55
CA PHE A 70 -1.57 -11.25 -1.82
C PHE A 70 -2.20 -12.65 -1.90
N GLU A 71 -2.05 -13.49 -0.88
CA GLU A 71 -2.43 -14.92 -0.93
C GLU A 71 -3.86 -15.19 -1.40
N ASN A 72 -4.84 -14.35 -1.04
CA ASN A 72 -6.24 -14.53 -1.44
C ASN A 72 -6.76 -13.48 -2.45
N LEU A 73 -5.87 -12.85 -3.24
CA LEU A 73 -6.21 -11.70 -4.09
C LEU A 73 -6.13 -11.95 -5.61
N HIS A 74 -6.15 -13.21 -6.06
CA HIS A 74 -5.88 -13.58 -7.47
C HIS A 74 -6.80 -12.95 -8.52
N LYS A 75 -8.03 -12.55 -8.16
CA LYS A 75 -9.02 -11.95 -9.08
C LYS A 75 -9.21 -10.45 -8.88
N VAL A 76 -8.39 -9.84 -8.03
CA VAL A 76 -8.53 -8.43 -7.64
C VAL A 76 -7.87 -7.55 -8.70
N SER A 77 -8.64 -6.63 -9.28
CA SER A 77 -8.13 -5.60 -10.18
C SER A 77 -7.83 -4.32 -9.38
N PHE A 78 -6.69 -3.69 -9.67
CA PHE A 78 -6.23 -2.46 -9.02
C PHE A 78 -5.33 -1.66 -9.96
N ASP A 79 -5.19 -0.37 -9.67
CA ASP A 79 -4.28 0.53 -10.37
C ASP A 79 -2.98 0.77 -9.62
N ILE A 80 -3.03 0.70 -8.29
CA ILE A 80 -1.86 0.85 -7.42
C ILE A 80 -2.02 -0.01 -6.16
N VAL A 81 -0.90 -0.54 -5.67
CA VAL A 81 -0.83 -1.21 -4.37
C VAL A 81 -0.23 -0.26 -3.34
N LEU A 82 -0.84 -0.17 -2.17
CA LEU A 82 -0.34 0.51 -1.00
C LEU A 82 0.10 -0.52 0.05
N ILE A 83 1.36 -0.43 0.51
CA ILE A 83 1.90 -1.25 1.60
C ILE A 83 2.60 -0.29 2.58
N CYS A 84 1.86 0.23 3.55
CA CYS A 84 2.35 1.27 4.44
C CYS A 84 2.32 0.87 5.91
N GLY A 85 3.29 1.38 6.67
CA GLY A 85 3.31 1.23 8.12
C GLY A 85 3.95 -0.07 8.62
N MET A 86 4.73 -0.74 7.77
CA MET A 86 5.39 -2.00 8.08
C MET A 86 6.91 -1.89 8.05
N GLY A 87 7.59 -2.80 8.75
CA GLY A 87 9.05 -2.92 8.69
C GLY A 87 9.54 -3.49 7.36
N PRO A 88 10.84 -3.33 7.03
CA PRO A 88 11.39 -3.72 5.74
C PRO A 88 11.18 -5.20 5.42
N TYR A 89 11.40 -6.10 6.38
CA TYR A 89 11.26 -7.55 6.17
C TYR A 89 9.82 -7.97 5.89
N THR A 90 8.84 -7.38 6.58
CA THR A 90 7.42 -7.66 6.32
C THR A 90 7.01 -7.19 4.92
N ILE A 91 7.47 -6.02 4.50
CA ILE A 91 7.22 -5.51 3.15
C ILE A 91 7.84 -6.46 2.11
N ILE A 92 9.09 -6.89 2.31
CA ILE A 92 9.77 -7.85 1.44
C ILE A 92 8.96 -9.15 1.31
N ASP A 93 8.48 -9.71 2.42
CA ASP A 93 7.74 -10.97 2.38
C ASP A 93 6.38 -10.85 1.70
N ILE A 94 5.75 -9.67 1.76
CA ILE A 94 4.55 -9.37 0.97
C ILE A 94 4.90 -9.24 -0.52
N LEU A 95 5.99 -8.53 -0.87
CA LEU A 95 6.41 -8.34 -2.26
C LEU A 95 6.80 -9.65 -2.96
N LYS A 96 7.42 -10.59 -2.24
CA LYS A 96 7.72 -11.94 -2.76
C LYS A 96 6.48 -12.72 -3.21
N LYS A 97 5.33 -12.40 -2.66
CA LYS A 97 4.04 -13.04 -2.97
C LYS A 97 3.19 -12.19 -3.92
N ALA A 98 3.67 -11.00 -4.31
CA ALA A 98 2.93 -10.12 -5.18
C ALA A 98 2.74 -10.76 -6.57
N PRO A 99 1.57 -10.55 -7.21
CA PRO A 99 1.38 -11.00 -8.58
C PRO A 99 2.33 -10.25 -9.51
N ASN A 100 2.63 -10.88 -10.65
CA ASN A 100 3.28 -10.19 -11.75
C ASN A 100 2.31 -9.15 -12.31
N THR A 101 2.62 -7.88 -12.10
CA THR A 101 1.86 -6.74 -12.59
C THR A 101 2.76 -5.60 -13.07
N LYS A 102 2.29 -4.81 -14.04
CA LYS A 102 2.90 -3.53 -14.46
C LYS A 102 2.32 -2.34 -13.69
N LYS A 103 1.64 -2.58 -12.57
CA LYS A 103 1.07 -1.55 -11.71
C LYS A 103 2.08 -1.15 -10.62
N PRO A 104 2.14 0.13 -10.23
CA PRO A 104 3.07 0.60 -9.21
C PRO A 104 2.68 0.11 -7.80
N PHE A 105 3.68 0.11 -6.93
CA PHE A 105 3.55 -0.15 -5.50
C PHE A 105 4.07 1.06 -4.73
N LEU A 106 3.24 1.62 -3.84
CA LEU A 106 3.62 2.66 -2.90
C LEU A 106 3.91 2.04 -1.53
N LEU A 107 5.17 2.07 -1.14
CA LEU A 107 5.69 1.44 0.08
C LEU A 107 5.96 2.50 1.13
N GLY A 108 5.42 2.34 2.33
CA GLY A 108 5.73 3.18 3.50
C GLY A 108 6.48 2.40 4.56
N CYS A 109 7.79 2.30 4.42
CA CYS A 109 8.65 1.50 5.28
C CYS A 109 8.95 2.20 6.61
N GLN A 110 8.80 1.50 7.73
CA GLN A 110 9.22 1.94 9.04
C GLN A 110 10.59 1.35 9.41
N GLY A 111 11.46 2.16 10.04
CA GLY A 111 12.77 1.70 10.51
C GLY A 111 13.82 1.62 9.40
N LYS A 112 14.54 0.49 9.32
CA LYS A 112 15.77 0.33 8.53
C LYS A 112 15.50 0.13 7.03
N ILE A 113 15.08 1.19 6.33
CA ILE A 113 14.72 1.18 4.90
C ILE A 113 15.84 0.65 3.98
N ASN A 114 17.11 0.80 4.35
CA ASN A 114 18.24 0.33 3.54
C ASN A 114 18.17 -1.17 3.23
N TYR A 115 17.58 -2.00 4.11
CA TYR A 115 17.36 -3.42 3.82
C TYR A 115 16.31 -3.63 2.72
N LEU A 116 15.27 -2.81 2.70
CA LEU A 116 14.24 -2.84 1.67
C LEU A 116 14.80 -2.37 0.32
N ILE A 117 15.55 -1.26 0.31
CA ILE A 117 16.20 -0.74 -0.91
C ILE A 117 17.15 -1.78 -1.50
N LYS A 118 18.06 -2.34 -0.68
CA LYS A 118 19.00 -3.37 -1.13
C LYS A 118 18.27 -4.58 -1.72
N TRP A 119 17.17 -5.02 -1.09
CA TRP A 119 16.39 -6.12 -1.64
C TRP A 119 15.71 -5.74 -2.97
N ILE A 120 15.10 -4.56 -3.07
CA ILE A 120 14.48 -4.06 -4.32
C ILE A 120 15.49 -4.03 -5.47
N GLU A 121 16.69 -3.49 -5.24
CA GLU A 121 17.75 -3.39 -6.25
C GLU A 121 18.20 -4.75 -6.78
N GLN A 122 18.26 -5.74 -5.90
CA GLN A 122 18.68 -7.12 -6.19
C GLN A 122 17.57 -7.99 -6.79
N ASN A 123 16.33 -7.50 -6.86
CA ASN A 123 15.17 -8.26 -7.34
C ASN A 123 14.54 -7.54 -8.55
N ASN A 124 13.45 -8.13 -9.07
CA ASN A 124 12.74 -7.68 -10.27
C ASN A 124 11.87 -6.44 -10.01
N PHE A 125 12.45 -5.42 -9.39
CA PHE A 125 11.83 -4.13 -9.13
C PHE A 125 12.80 -2.98 -9.47
N ILE A 126 12.21 -1.83 -9.77
CA ILE A 126 12.89 -0.55 -9.91
C ILE A 126 12.22 0.49 -9.01
N ILE A 127 13.02 1.38 -8.44
CA ILE A 127 12.52 2.52 -7.67
C ILE A 127 12.23 3.64 -8.67
N LEU A 128 10.97 4.04 -8.78
CA LEU A 128 10.54 5.17 -9.61
C LEU A 128 10.75 6.48 -8.85
N ASN A 129 10.33 6.52 -7.59
CA ASN A 129 10.42 7.69 -6.75
C ASN A 129 10.77 7.32 -5.30
N SER A 130 11.46 8.22 -4.61
CA SER A 130 11.75 8.12 -3.18
C SER A 130 11.35 9.42 -2.49
N TYR A 131 10.66 9.32 -1.37
CA TYR A 131 10.14 10.47 -0.63
C TYR A 131 10.49 10.38 0.85
N ASN A 132 10.78 11.54 1.43
CA ASN A 132 10.94 11.70 2.86
C ASN A 132 9.92 12.71 3.40
N VAL A 133 9.17 12.32 4.42
CA VAL A 133 8.16 13.18 5.07
C VAL A 133 8.44 13.27 6.55
N LEU A 134 8.61 14.50 7.03
CA LEU A 134 8.70 14.81 8.45
C LEU A 134 7.30 15.09 9.03
N ASP A 135 6.82 14.22 9.92
CA ASP A 135 5.66 14.47 10.79
C ASP A 135 6.13 14.44 12.26
N LYS A 136 5.73 13.45 13.07
CA LYS A 136 6.33 13.22 14.40
C LYS A 136 7.74 12.62 14.32
N PHE A 137 7.97 11.82 13.27
CA PHE A 137 9.25 11.21 12.92
C PHE A 137 9.48 11.39 11.42
N SER A 138 10.68 11.00 10.95
CA SER A 138 10.96 10.88 9.52
C SER A 138 10.35 9.58 8.99
N TYR A 139 9.51 9.69 7.96
CA TYR A 139 8.89 8.57 7.27
C TYR A 139 9.38 8.52 5.82
N ASN A 140 9.83 7.35 5.40
CA ASN A 140 10.33 7.13 4.05
C ASN A 140 9.28 6.37 3.24
N PHE A 141 9.06 6.84 2.01
CA PHE A 141 8.18 6.20 1.04
C PHE A 141 8.93 5.91 -0.25
N LEU A 142 8.63 4.77 -0.87
CA LEU A 142 9.15 4.40 -2.18
C LEU A 142 7.97 4.10 -3.10
N GLU A 143 7.99 4.66 -4.30
CA GLU A 143 7.17 4.17 -5.40
C GLU A 143 8.03 3.27 -6.26
N ILE A 144 7.59 2.03 -6.46
CA ILE A 144 8.33 1.02 -7.21
C ILE A 144 7.47 0.38 -8.28
N LEU A 145 8.13 -0.20 -9.27
CA LEU A 145 7.51 -0.96 -10.35
C LEU A 145 8.26 -2.28 -10.53
N GLN A 146 7.55 -3.35 -10.87
CA GLN A 146 8.21 -4.60 -11.27
C GLN A 146 8.93 -4.41 -12.60
N ASN A 147 10.20 -4.80 -12.64
CA ASN A 147 11.03 -4.76 -13.84
C ASN A 147 11.20 -6.18 -14.38
N TYR A 148 10.68 -6.41 -15.58
CA TYR A 148 10.71 -7.71 -16.27
C TYR A 148 11.90 -7.87 -17.20
N ASP A 149 12.70 -6.82 -17.35
CA ASP A 149 13.87 -6.79 -18.25
C ASP A 149 15.19 -7.11 -17.51
N LYS A 150 15.10 -7.58 -16.25
CA LYS A 150 16.23 -8.01 -15.40
C LYS A 150 16.36 -9.52 -15.36
#